data_AF-A0A6G1PPP9-F1
#
_entry.id   AF-A0A6G1PPP9-F1
#
_cell.length_a   1.000
_cell.length_b   1.000
_cell.length_c   1.000
_cell.angle_alpha   90.00
_cell.angle_beta   90.00
_cell.angle_gamma   90.00
#
_symmetry.space_group_name_H-M   'P 1'
#
loop_
_entity.id
_entity.type
_entity.pdbx_description
1 polymer ?
#
loop_
_entity_poly.entity_id
_entity_poly.type
_entity_poly.pdbx_seq_one_letter_code
_entity_poly.pdbx_strand_id
1 'polypeptide(L)'
;MAHYRSSDKREQFRRYLEKAGVVDSLTSVLVALYEQSERPNNALEFVKQHLGASGPTPEGTEALQKEVIDLRQRYIRLMEENKDLKTRLQRYELQSEDRAKAE
;
A
#
# COMPACT_ATOMS: atom_id res chain seq x y z
N MET A 1 -21.02 -1.30 40.44
CA MET A 1 -21.07 -1.42 38.95
C MET A 1 -20.42 -0.25 38.19
N ALA A 2 -19.60 0.61 38.83
CA ALA A 2 -18.94 1.75 38.14
C ALA A 2 -17.60 1.39 37.45
N HIS A 3 -16.97 0.27 37.82
CA HIS A 3 -15.67 -0.16 37.28
C HIS A 3 -15.75 -0.83 35.90
N TYR A 4 -16.93 -1.30 35.48
CA TYR A 4 -17.11 -1.97 34.19
C TYR A 4 -17.03 -0.95 33.03
N ARG A 5 -17.74 0.18 33.14
CA ARG A 5 -17.77 1.24 32.11
C ARG A 5 -16.42 1.95 31.90
N SER A 6 -15.58 2.06 32.93
CA SER A 6 -14.24 2.65 32.78
C SER A 6 -13.25 1.67 32.16
N SER A 7 -13.45 0.36 32.38
CA SER A 7 -12.68 -0.70 31.71
C SER A 7 -13.00 -0.76 30.21
N ASP A 8 -14.29 -0.64 29.84
CA ASP A 8 -14.73 -0.65 28.44
C ASP A 8 -14.13 0.49 27.62
N LYS A 9 -14.07 1.71 28.19
CA LYS A 9 -13.48 2.87 27.50
C LYS A 9 -11.97 2.69 27.27
N ARG A 10 -11.25 2.14 28.25
CA ARG A 10 -9.81 1.86 28.14
C ARG A 10 -9.54 0.78 27.09
N GLU A 11 -10.36 -0.26 27.06
CA GLU A 11 -10.27 -1.34 26.07
C GLU A 11 -10.56 -0.84 24.66
N GLN A 12 -11.60 -0.03 24.47
CA GLN A 12 -11.89 0.61 23.19
C GLN A 12 -10.74 1.48 22.70
N PHE A 13 -10.12 2.26 23.61
CA PHE A 13 -8.96 3.09 23.26
C PHE A 13 -7.74 2.24 22.88
N ARG A 14 -7.48 1.14 23.60
CA ARG A 14 -6.41 0.20 23.26
C ARG A 14 -6.62 -0.38 21.86
N ARG A 15 -7.82 -0.91 21.57
CA ARG A 15 -8.17 -1.46 20.25
C ARG A 15 -8.07 -0.43 19.14
N TYR A 16 -8.41 0.83 19.43
CA TYR A 16 -8.23 1.91 18.48
C TYR A 16 -6.74 2.12 18.14
N LEU A 17 -5.87 2.17 19.15
CA LEU A 17 -4.43 2.33 18.93
C LEU A 17 -3.80 1.15 18.18
N GLU A 18 -4.24 -0.08 18.50
CA GLU A 18 -3.84 -1.30 17.78
C GLU A 18 -4.30 -1.25 16.32
N LYS A 19 -5.60 -0.98 16.07
CA LYS A 19 -6.15 -0.90 14.72
C LYS A 19 -5.53 0.23 13.88
N ALA A 20 -5.17 1.34 14.51
CA ALA A 20 -4.52 2.47 13.86
C ALA A 20 -3.00 2.27 13.65
N GLY A 21 -2.41 1.15 14.11
CA GLY A 21 -0.99 0.84 13.96
C GLY A 21 -0.05 1.66 14.87
N VAL A 22 -0.59 2.38 15.85
CA VAL A 22 0.21 3.20 16.79
C VAL A 22 1.08 2.30 17.66
N VAL A 23 0.53 1.17 18.10
CA VAL A 23 1.25 0.19 18.93
C VAL A 23 2.42 -0.42 18.15
N ASP A 24 2.21 -0.78 16.89
CA ASP A 24 3.25 -1.37 16.05
C ASP A 24 4.38 -0.37 15.75
N SER A 25 4.05 0.88 15.45
CA SER A 25 5.05 1.94 15.24
C SER A 25 5.89 2.22 16.49
N LEU A 26 5.24 2.36 17.66
CA LEU A 26 5.95 2.52 18.92
C LEU A 26 6.85 1.32 19.23
N THR A 27 6.37 0.09 18.97
CA THR A 27 7.13 -1.14 19.17
C THR A 27 8.35 -1.18 18.26
N SER A 28 8.20 -0.85 16.98
CA SER A 28 9.30 -0.81 16.01
C SER A 28 10.40 0.17 16.42
N VAL A 29 10.04 1.39 16.85
CA VAL A 29 11.03 2.37 17.33
C VAL A 29 11.77 1.90 18.58
N LEU A 30 11.08 1.21 19.49
CA LEU A 30 11.70 0.65 20.69
C LEU A 30 12.63 -0.53 20.37
N VAL A 31 12.27 -1.37 19.39
CA VAL A 31 13.15 -2.43 18.88
C VAL A 31 14.39 -1.81 18.23
N ALA A 32 14.22 -0.81 17.37
CA ALA A 32 15.35 -0.11 16.74
C ALA A 32 16.29 0.52 17.77
N LEU A 33 15.76 1.06 18.87
CA LEU A 33 16.56 1.58 19.99
C LEU A 33 17.29 0.46 20.76
N TYR A 34 16.65 -0.71 20.91
CA TYR A 34 17.24 -1.87 21.57
C TYR A 34 18.39 -2.48 20.73
N GLU A 35 18.25 -2.51 19.41
CA GLU A 35 19.23 -3.07 18.48
C GLU A 35 20.45 -2.16 18.25
N GLN A 36 20.41 -0.89 18.69
CA GLN A 36 21.57 0.00 18.61
C GLN A 36 22.75 -0.59 19.41
N SER A 37 23.87 -0.83 18.72
CA SER A 37 25.10 -1.35 19.31
C SER A 37 25.71 -0.39 20.34
N GLU A 38 25.54 0.92 20.12
CA GLU A 38 25.89 1.97 21.07
C GLU A 38 24.61 2.65 21.55
N ARG A 39 24.39 2.69 22.87
CA ARG A 39 23.21 3.37 23.42
C ARG A 39 23.31 4.85 23.11
N PRO A 40 22.30 5.46 22.45
CA PRO A 40 22.32 6.89 22.20
C PRO A 40 22.36 7.63 23.54
N ASN A 41 23.23 8.64 23.63
CA ASN A 41 23.37 9.49 24.82
C ASN A 41 22.04 10.13 25.25
N ASN A 42 21.09 10.28 24.31
CA ASN A 42 19.74 10.74 24.58
C ASN A 42 18.70 9.85 23.87
N ALA A 43 18.22 8.83 24.58
CA ALA A 43 17.21 7.90 24.07
C ALA A 43 15.87 8.60 23.73
N LEU A 44 15.51 9.67 24.44
CA LEU A 44 14.27 10.38 24.19
C LEU A 44 14.30 11.13 22.85
N GLU A 45 15.44 11.75 22.52
CA GLU A 45 15.62 12.39 21.21
C GLU A 45 15.63 11.36 20.07
N PHE A 46 16.26 10.19 20.28
CA PHE A 46 16.20 9.09 19.32
C PHE A 46 14.76 8.71 18.99
N VAL A 47 13.93 8.47 20.02
CA VAL A 47 12.52 8.08 19.87
C VAL A 47 11.73 9.17 19.13
N LYS A 48 11.90 10.45 19.46
CA LYS A 48 11.21 11.55 18.76
C LYS A 48 11.55 11.60 17.27
N GLN A 49 12.82 11.44 16.92
CA GLN A 49 13.26 11.46 15.53
C GLN A 49 12.74 10.27 14.75
N HIS A 50 12.79 9.06 15.32
CA HIS A 50 12.37 7.84 14.64
C HIS A 50 10.85 7.69 14.55
N LEU A 51 10.09 8.30 15.47
CA LEU A 51 8.63 8.42 15.34
C LEU A 51 8.23 9.42 14.24
N GLY A 52 8.98 10.51 14.07
CA GLY A 52 8.75 11.46 12.96
C GLY A 52 9.21 10.95 11.60
N ALA A 53 10.22 10.06 11.59
CA ALA A 53 10.76 9.42 10.39
C ALA A 53 10.07 8.09 10.04
N SER A 54 9.12 7.62 10.88
CA SER A 54 8.22 6.51 10.56
C SER A 54 7.19 6.94 9.50
N GLY A 55 7.68 7.36 8.33
CA GLY A 55 6.96 7.21 7.08
C GLY A 55 6.77 5.73 6.75
N PRO A 56 6.05 5.40 5.66
CA PRO A 56 5.75 4.02 5.29
C PRO A 56 7.01 3.15 5.39
N THR A 57 6.88 2.01 6.07
CA THR A 57 8.00 1.09 6.31
C THR A 57 8.71 0.77 4.99
N PRO A 58 10.05 0.59 4.98
CA PRO A 58 10.78 0.27 3.75
C PRO A 58 10.15 -0.92 3.01
N GLU A 59 9.72 -1.95 3.74
CA GLU A 59 9.00 -3.11 3.20
C GLU A 59 7.66 -2.73 2.54
N GLY A 60 6.87 -1.86 3.17
CA GLY A 60 5.62 -1.36 2.61
C GLY A 60 5.84 -0.49 1.37
N THR A 61 6.90 0.33 1.36
CA THR A 61 7.27 1.11 0.18
C THR A 61 7.77 0.25 -0.97
N GLU A 62 8.54 -0.80 -0.70
CA GLU A 62 9.01 -1.74 -1.71
C GLU A 62 7.86 -2.57 -2.29
N ALA A 63 6.93 -3.03 -1.45
CA ALA A 63 5.73 -3.74 -1.89
C ALA A 63 4.86 -2.85 -2.79
N LEU A 64 4.61 -1.61 -2.38
CA LEU A 64 3.86 -0.63 -3.18
C LEU A 64 4.58 -0.28 -4.49
N GLN A 65 5.90 -0.14 -4.47
CA GLN A 65 6.68 0.09 -5.70
C GLN A 65 6.58 -1.08 -6.68
N LYS A 66 6.68 -2.33 -6.19
CA LYS A 66 6.47 -3.53 -7.02
C LYS A 66 5.07 -3.56 -7.61
N GLU A 67 4.05 -3.26 -6.80
CA GLU A 67 2.67 -3.22 -7.28
C GLU A 67 2.46 -2.15 -8.37
N VAL A 68 3.04 -0.96 -8.20
CA VAL A 68 2.99 0.10 -9.21
C VAL A 68 3.67 -0.33 -10.52
N ILE A 69 4.82 -1.02 -10.44
CA ILE A 69 5.52 -1.55 -11.62
C ILE A 69 4.66 -2.61 -12.32
N ASP A 70 4.12 -3.57 -11.58
CA ASP A 70 3.27 -4.63 -12.10
C ASP A 70 2.01 -4.08 -12.77
N LEU A 71 1.33 -3.12 -12.13
CA LEU A 71 0.15 -2.46 -12.67
C LEU A 71 0.47 -1.70 -13.97
N ARG A 72 1.60 -0.98 -14.02
CA ARG A 72 2.04 -0.29 -15.25
C ARG A 72 2.31 -1.27 -16.38
N GLN A 73 2.97 -2.40 -16.10
CA GLN A 73 3.22 -3.42 -17.11
C GLN A 73 1.93 -4.09 -17.61
N ARG A 74 0.97 -4.34 -16.72
CA ARG A 74 -0.35 -4.86 -17.11
C ARG A 74 -1.11 -3.85 -17.96
N TYR A 75 -1.07 -2.57 -17.57
CA TYR A 75 -1.71 -1.50 -18.32
C TYR A 75 -1.17 -1.40 -19.75
N ILE A 76 0.15 -1.42 -19.94
CA ILE A 76 0.77 -1.37 -21.26
C ILE A 76 0.33 -2.58 -22.12
N ARG A 77 0.41 -3.79 -21.58
CA ARG A 77 -0.03 -5.00 -22.28
C ARG A 77 -1.49 -4.93 -22.71
N LEU A 78 -2.36 -4.51 -21.79
CA LEU A 78 -3.79 -4.41 -22.07
C LEU A 78 -4.09 -3.34 -23.11
N MET A 79 -3.35 -2.23 -23.11
CA MET A 79 -3.45 -1.16 -24.12
C MET A 79 -3.02 -1.64 -25.50
N GLU A 80 -1.93 -2.39 -25.60
CA GLU A 80 -1.45 -2.99 -26.85
C GLU A 80 -2.46 -4.00 -27.40
N GLU A 81 -2.94 -4.91 -26.55
CA GLU A 81 -3.96 -5.90 -26.92
C GLU A 81 -5.26 -5.22 -27.38
N ASN A 82 -5.70 -4.18 -26.68
CA ASN A 82 -6.89 -3.42 -27.05
C ASN A 82 -6.73 -2.74 -28.42
N LYS A 83 -5.53 -2.20 -28.70
CA LYS A 83 -5.22 -1.59 -30.01
C LYS A 83 -5.24 -2.63 -31.13
N ASP A 84 -4.64 -3.80 -30.91
CA ASP A 84 -4.61 -4.89 -31.88
C ASP A 84 -6.01 -5.43 -32.14
N LEU A 85 -6.80 -5.64 -31.10
CA LEU A 85 -8.18 -6.09 -31.21
C LEU A 85 -9.03 -5.09 -31.99
N LYS A 86 -8.94 -3.78 -31.69
CA LYS A 86 -9.64 -2.74 -32.44
C LYS A 86 -9.25 -2.72 -33.92
N THR A 87 -7.95 -2.88 -34.21
CA THR A 87 -7.46 -2.93 -35.60
C THR A 87 -8.02 -4.15 -36.34
N ARG A 88 -8.07 -5.31 -35.69
CA ARG A 88 -8.67 -6.53 -36.27
C ARG A 88 -10.17 -6.35 -36.50
N LEU A 89 -10.88 -5.77 -35.53
CA LEU A 89 -12.32 -5.50 -35.62
C LEU A 89 -12.65 -4.61 -36.82
N GLN A 90 -11.94 -3.49 -36.98
CA GLN A 90 -12.10 -2.60 -38.13
C GLN A 90 -11.88 -3.33 -39.47
N ARG A 91 -10.89 -4.22 -39.55
CA ARG A 91 -10.65 -5.00 -40.78
C ARG A 91 -11.80 -5.95 -41.08
N TYR A 92 -12.36 -6.60 -40.06
CA TYR A 92 -13.51 -7.48 -40.24
C TYR A 92 -14.77 -6.71 -40.64
N GLU A 93 -15.02 -5.55 -40.02
CA GLU A 93 -16.14 -4.66 -40.38
C GLU A 93 -16.03 -4.15 -41.82
N LEU A 94 -14.84 -3.74 -42.26
CA LEU A 94 -14.61 -3.34 -43.66
C LEU A 94 -14.84 -4.50 -44.63
N GLN A 95 -14.34 -5.71 -44.30
CA GLN A 95 -14.53 -6.89 -45.14
C GLN A 95 -15.99 -7.36 -45.21
N SER A 96 -16.78 -7.20 -44.13
CA SER A 96 -18.20 -7.54 -44.14
C SER A 96 -19.02 -6.53 -44.95
N GLU A 97 -18.70 -5.24 -44.86
CA GLU A 97 -19.32 -4.20 -45.68
C GLU A 97 -19.02 -4.36 -47.18
N ASP A 98 -17.77 -4.68 -47.55
CA ASP A 98 -17.40 -4.92 -48.94
C ASP A 98 -18.09 -6.15 -49.53
N ARG A 99 -18.26 -7.22 -48.72
CA ARG A 99 -19.05 -8.39 -49.13
C ARG A 99 -20.53 -8.05 -49.31
N ALA A 100 -21.13 -7.29 -48.40
CA ALA A 100 -22.54 -6.91 -48.46
C ALA A 100 -22.87 -5.96 -49.63
N LYS A 101 -21.89 -5.22 -50.17
CA LYS A 101 -22.05 -4.36 -51.36
C LYS A 101 -21.82 -5.11 -52.69
N ALA A 102 -21.26 -6.32 -52.63
CA ALA A 102 -20.94 -7.13 -53.81
C ALA A 102 -22.02 -8.18 -54.14
N GLU A 103 -23.01 -8.38 -53.26
CA GLU A 103 -24.26 -9.12 -53.48
C GLU A 103 -25.41 -8.18 -53.87
#